data_AF-A0A7V3UEJ3-F1
#
_entry.id   AF-A0A7V3UEJ3-F1
#
_cell.length_a   1.000
_cell.length_b   1.000
_cell.length_c   1.000
_cell.angle_alpha   90.00
_cell.angle_beta   90.00
_cell.angle_gamma   90.00
#
_symmetry.space_group_name_H-M   'P 1'
#
loop_
_entity.id
_entity.type
_entity.pdbx_description
1 polymer ?
#
loop_
_entity_poly.entity_id
_entity_poly.type
_entity_poly.pdbx_seq_one_letter_code
_entity_poly.pdbx_strand_id
1 'polypeptide(L)'
;MKKSFVLLLITLVSGLLFSQIGRRMTTFSPAIHGFKYPNTFQVEVVNDVRMSGFCGGMVYAALDYFNSKRPIPPQTFRPANGTPLYDYIWGRQRSSVLDNLDKWTELFVNPFGWRTNEFFNWGLQGTGGGRLQELKTEIDKGKPVPLGLFKPGNGGTGPHHQVLAIGYDGGRYKGDLGANKEDLKIFVYDPNFPNVIRTLRPRPADNIYYYEEDPNDSRCHWQTYFVNKKYNQHNPPEVTPGPKMTKDGKISELIFEIRTGGDDLRGGNDNLNLTFYFKTLPPQTIYNINRSARWIGNYTETVPVRLNTPVPLHEFSSVMLTTTFRGGIDGDNWNMDWIKVYTPDNQELLYRAGTPLKRFTGSAKNYSAPLTYNPSGDGKVTELIIEIVTGGDDLRGGNDNVNLTVLYKDGSKRVFNNLNKGAGLGGGSYAVYTVSLNKAVLVTDIKEMVMNTTFGGGLFGDNWNLDELRICARGAGYVKEIYKNKGNPLKRFTGSDQNLNLTVKTD
;
A
#
# COMPACT_ATOMS: atom_id res chain seq x y z
N MET A 1 -8.04 -86.29 27.99
CA MET A 1 -8.44 -85.42 29.12
C MET A 1 -7.75 -84.06 28.98
N LYS A 2 -8.57 -83.02 29.07
CA LYS A 2 -8.38 -81.56 28.92
C LYS A 2 -6.95 -81.00 29.07
N LYS A 3 -6.51 -80.20 28.09
CA LYS A 3 -5.56 -79.09 28.28
C LYS A 3 -6.27 -77.79 27.87
N SER A 4 -6.45 -76.91 28.84
CA SER A 4 -7.11 -75.61 28.70
C SER A 4 -6.21 -74.63 27.92
N PHE A 5 -6.78 -74.01 26.88
CA PHE A 5 -6.24 -72.80 26.26
C PHE A 5 -6.74 -71.58 27.05
N VAL A 6 -5.82 -70.78 27.58
CA VAL A 6 -6.12 -69.46 28.14
C VAL A 6 -6.09 -68.46 26.98
N LEU A 7 -7.23 -67.84 26.72
CA LEU A 7 -7.43 -66.80 25.71
C LEU A 7 -6.99 -65.45 26.31
N LEU A 8 -5.95 -64.83 25.73
CA LEU A 8 -5.48 -63.50 26.11
C LEU A 8 -6.41 -62.45 25.48
N LEU A 9 -7.17 -61.73 26.31
CA LEU A 9 -8.00 -60.61 25.90
C LEU A 9 -7.10 -59.39 25.63
N ILE A 10 -6.91 -59.03 24.36
CA ILE A 10 -6.27 -57.76 23.98
C ILE A 10 -7.37 -56.68 24.01
N THR A 11 -7.41 -55.89 25.08
CA THR A 11 -8.18 -54.65 25.13
C THR A 11 -7.56 -53.63 24.19
N LEU A 12 -8.24 -53.36 23.06
CA LEU A 12 -8.01 -52.15 22.26
C LEU A 12 -8.39 -50.93 23.12
N VAL A 13 -7.39 -50.23 23.65
CA VAL A 13 -7.59 -48.87 24.16
C VAL A 13 -7.64 -47.96 22.94
N SER A 14 -8.84 -47.52 22.59
CA SER A 14 -9.05 -46.41 21.68
C SER A 14 -8.38 -45.17 22.26
N GLY A 15 -7.23 -44.81 21.70
CA GLY A 15 -6.56 -43.55 22.01
C GLY A 15 -7.44 -42.38 21.57
N LEU A 16 -8.20 -41.82 22.50
CA LEU A 16 -8.70 -40.45 22.41
C LEU A 16 -7.48 -39.52 22.35
N LEU A 17 -7.08 -39.18 21.13
CA LEU A 17 -6.16 -38.07 20.88
C LEU A 17 -6.89 -36.78 21.29
N PHE A 18 -6.70 -36.37 22.54
CA PHE A 18 -6.90 -34.98 22.94
C PHE A 18 -5.87 -34.13 22.18
N SER A 19 -6.23 -33.72 20.96
CA SER A 19 -5.58 -32.61 20.24
C SER A 19 -5.48 -31.43 21.21
N GLN A 20 -4.29 -30.87 21.44
CA GLN A 20 -4.13 -29.63 22.21
C GLN A 20 -5.01 -28.53 21.58
N ILE A 21 -6.05 -28.11 22.30
CA ILE A 21 -7.15 -27.23 21.81
C ILE A 21 -6.78 -25.73 21.81
N GLY A 22 -5.62 -25.35 22.36
CA GLY A 22 -5.26 -23.95 22.56
C GLY A 22 -4.99 -23.20 21.26
N ARG A 23 -3.99 -23.62 20.48
CA ARG A 23 -3.47 -22.84 19.34
C ARG A 23 -3.23 -23.70 18.12
N ARG A 24 -3.64 -23.20 16.94
CA ARG A 24 -3.42 -23.84 15.63
C ARG A 24 -3.01 -22.82 14.59
N MET A 25 -2.07 -23.22 13.73
CA MET A 25 -1.57 -22.43 12.60
C MET A 25 -1.56 -23.30 11.34
N THR A 26 -1.84 -22.69 10.21
CA THR A 26 -1.61 -23.25 8.88
C THR A 26 -0.15 -23.05 8.46
N THR A 27 0.27 -23.62 7.33
CA THR A 27 1.61 -23.40 6.78
C THR A 27 1.72 -22.09 5.98
N PHE A 28 0.65 -21.30 5.86
CA PHE A 28 0.72 -20.00 5.20
C PHE A 28 1.51 -19.00 6.05
N SER A 29 2.59 -18.45 5.51
CA SER A 29 3.37 -17.36 6.12
C SER A 29 3.20 -16.06 5.32
N PRO A 30 2.76 -14.94 5.92
CA PRO A 30 2.69 -13.64 5.24
C PRO A 30 4.02 -13.21 4.62
N ALA A 31 5.14 -13.43 5.33
CA ALA A 31 6.48 -13.07 4.87
C ALA A 31 6.92 -13.85 3.64
N ILE A 32 6.37 -15.04 3.40
CA ILE A 32 6.74 -15.90 2.26
C ILE A 32 5.66 -15.82 1.16
N HIS A 33 4.40 -16.05 1.51
CA HIS A 33 3.29 -16.24 0.57
C HIS A 33 2.43 -14.98 0.34
N GLY A 34 2.54 -13.96 1.19
CA GLY A 34 1.83 -12.68 1.01
C GLY A 34 2.53 -11.77 0.00
N PHE A 35 1.77 -10.87 -0.63
CA PHE A 35 2.34 -9.82 -1.47
C PHE A 35 3.25 -8.90 -0.66
N LYS A 36 4.30 -8.36 -1.30
CA LYS A 36 5.34 -7.55 -0.63
C LYS A 36 5.08 -6.04 -0.68
N TYR A 37 3.89 -5.66 -1.13
CA TYR A 37 3.43 -4.28 -1.24
C TYR A 37 2.06 -4.14 -0.59
N PRO A 38 1.77 -2.96 0.01
CA PRO A 38 0.48 -2.72 0.63
C PRO A 38 -0.62 -2.56 -0.42
N ASN A 39 -1.85 -2.85 -0.02
CA ASN A 39 -3.04 -2.64 -0.81
C ASN A 39 -3.37 -1.13 -0.96
N THR A 40 -2.77 -0.50 -1.96
CA THR A 40 -2.95 0.92 -2.29
C THR A 40 -3.70 1.15 -3.60
N PHE A 41 -4.37 0.12 -4.11
CA PHE A 41 -5.14 0.20 -5.35
C PHE A 41 -6.25 1.26 -5.25
N GLN A 42 -6.45 2.00 -6.32
CA GLN A 42 -7.63 2.84 -6.52
C GLN A 42 -8.22 2.58 -7.90
N VAL A 43 -9.54 2.54 -7.98
CA VAL A 43 -10.28 2.50 -9.25
C VAL A 43 -11.28 3.63 -9.25
N GLU A 44 -11.27 4.41 -10.33
CA GLU A 44 -12.32 5.38 -10.61
C GLU A 44 -13.52 4.65 -11.23
N VAL A 45 -14.70 4.87 -10.65
CA VAL A 45 -15.93 4.19 -11.08
C VAL A 45 -16.76 5.11 -11.98
N VAL A 46 -17.04 6.33 -11.54
CA VAL A 46 -17.77 7.38 -12.30
C VAL A 46 -17.34 8.76 -11.80
N ASN A 47 -17.07 9.72 -12.70
CA ASN A 47 -16.83 11.15 -12.39
C ASN A 47 -15.89 11.39 -11.19
N ASP A 48 -14.66 10.87 -11.24
CA ASP A 48 -13.66 10.96 -10.15
C ASP A 48 -14.02 10.29 -8.82
N VAL A 49 -15.17 9.61 -8.72
CA VAL A 49 -15.50 8.80 -7.54
C VAL A 49 -14.63 7.54 -7.53
N ARG A 50 -13.81 7.41 -6.47
CA ARG A 50 -12.86 6.30 -6.34
C ARG A 50 -13.31 5.26 -5.33
N MET A 51 -13.18 4.00 -5.72
CA MET A 51 -13.12 2.88 -4.79
C MET A 51 -11.68 2.59 -4.42
N SER A 52 -11.42 2.39 -3.13
CA SER A 52 -10.07 2.13 -2.61
C SER A 52 -9.92 0.67 -2.19
N GLY A 53 -8.80 0.08 -2.60
CA GLY A 53 -8.31 -1.22 -2.16
C GLY A 53 -8.91 -2.42 -2.90
N PHE A 54 -8.06 -3.42 -3.16
CA PHE A 54 -8.40 -4.75 -3.67
C PHE A 54 -8.10 -5.84 -2.62
N CYS A 55 -8.53 -5.63 -1.37
CA CYS A 55 -8.17 -6.52 -0.27
C CYS A 55 -8.61 -7.97 -0.51
N GLY A 56 -9.84 -8.19 -0.98
CA GLY A 56 -10.36 -9.51 -1.34
C GLY A 56 -9.61 -10.14 -2.50
N GLY A 57 -9.27 -9.36 -3.52
CA GLY A 57 -8.49 -9.79 -4.68
C GLY A 57 -7.07 -10.21 -4.30
N MET A 58 -6.42 -9.43 -3.44
CA MET A 58 -5.07 -9.75 -2.94
C MET A 58 -5.08 -10.99 -2.03
N VAL A 59 -6.11 -11.16 -1.19
CA VAL A 59 -6.29 -12.36 -0.35
C VAL A 59 -6.51 -13.60 -1.20
N TYR A 60 -7.44 -13.54 -2.15
CA TYR A 60 -7.72 -14.65 -3.06
C TYR A 60 -6.50 -15.00 -3.89
N ALA A 61 -5.84 -14.01 -4.51
CA ALA A 61 -4.66 -14.26 -5.32
C ALA A 61 -3.51 -14.85 -4.49
N ALA A 62 -3.21 -14.33 -3.30
CA ALA A 62 -2.18 -14.91 -2.43
C ALA A 62 -2.49 -16.37 -2.05
N LEU A 63 -3.76 -16.68 -1.80
CA LEU A 63 -4.22 -18.04 -1.53
C LEU A 63 -4.14 -18.95 -2.76
N ASP A 64 -4.41 -18.42 -3.96
CA ASP A 64 -4.24 -19.13 -5.23
C ASP A 64 -2.77 -19.52 -5.46
N TYR A 65 -1.82 -18.59 -5.27
CA TYR A 65 -0.37 -18.88 -5.35
C TYR A 65 0.04 -19.95 -4.34
N PHE A 66 -0.39 -19.82 -3.09
CA PHE A 66 -0.09 -20.78 -2.03
C PHE A 66 -0.62 -22.18 -2.36
N ASN A 67 -1.89 -22.30 -2.74
CA ASN A 67 -2.51 -23.59 -3.06
C ASN A 67 -1.94 -24.21 -4.34
N SER A 68 -1.54 -23.39 -5.31
CA SER A 68 -0.86 -23.85 -6.52
C SER A 68 0.63 -24.16 -6.31
N LYS A 69 1.15 -24.00 -5.07
CA LYS A 69 2.57 -24.18 -4.71
C LYS A 69 3.51 -23.34 -5.60
N ARG A 70 3.04 -22.18 -6.04
CA ARG A 70 3.80 -21.23 -6.84
C ARG A 70 4.36 -20.14 -5.93
N PRO A 71 5.60 -19.67 -6.15
CA PRO A 71 6.11 -18.53 -5.40
C PRO A 71 5.25 -17.30 -5.70
N ILE A 72 4.94 -16.54 -4.65
CA ILE A 72 4.27 -15.23 -4.81
C ILE A 72 5.19 -14.30 -5.63
N PRO A 73 4.65 -13.39 -6.47
CA PRO A 73 5.47 -12.43 -7.19
C PRO A 73 6.33 -11.63 -6.21
N PRO A 74 7.66 -11.58 -6.41
CA PRO A 74 8.58 -10.98 -5.44
C PRO A 74 8.63 -9.44 -5.51
N GLN A 75 7.88 -8.83 -6.44
CA GLN A 75 7.80 -7.38 -6.58
C GLN A 75 7.33 -6.72 -5.27
N THR A 76 7.96 -5.62 -4.91
CA THR A 76 7.69 -4.82 -3.70
C THR A 76 6.83 -3.59 -3.98
N PHE A 77 6.31 -3.48 -5.20
CA PHE A 77 5.43 -2.41 -5.65
C PHE A 77 4.15 -2.99 -6.25
N ARG A 78 3.09 -2.19 -6.22
CA ARG A 78 1.78 -2.54 -6.80
C ARG A 78 1.90 -2.73 -8.32
N PRO A 79 1.30 -3.76 -8.92
CA PRO A 79 1.27 -3.90 -10.37
C PRO A 79 0.50 -2.74 -11.01
N ALA A 80 1.04 -2.16 -12.07
CA ALA A 80 0.37 -1.11 -12.83
C ALA A 80 -0.88 -1.62 -13.55
N ASN A 81 -1.83 -0.71 -13.82
CA ASN A 81 -3.03 -1.01 -14.57
C ASN A 81 -2.71 -1.66 -15.95
N GLY A 82 -3.50 -2.65 -16.36
CA GLY A 82 -3.29 -3.41 -17.61
C GLY A 82 -2.12 -4.41 -17.61
N THR A 83 -1.50 -4.67 -16.45
CA THR A 83 -0.56 -5.79 -16.30
C THR A 83 -1.31 -7.09 -15.94
N PRO A 84 -0.81 -8.27 -16.34
CA PRO A 84 -1.45 -9.55 -16.02
C PRO A 84 -1.73 -9.75 -14.52
N LEU A 85 -0.81 -9.29 -13.66
CA LEU A 85 -1.01 -9.39 -12.20
C LEU A 85 -2.10 -8.44 -11.70
N TYR A 86 -2.15 -7.21 -12.22
CA TYR A 86 -3.22 -6.26 -11.89
C TYR A 86 -4.58 -6.83 -12.29
N ASP A 87 -4.74 -7.25 -13.55
CA ASP A 87 -5.99 -7.76 -14.09
C ASP A 87 -6.45 -9.01 -13.33
N TYR A 88 -5.51 -9.88 -12.95
CA TYR A 88 -5.79 -11.05 -12.14
C TYR A 88 -6.30 -10.68 -10.74
N ILE A 89 -5.59 -9.79 -10.02
CA ILE A 89 -6.00 -9.34 -8.68
C ILE A 89 -7.38 -8.65 -8.76
N TRP A 90 -7.60 -7.81 -9.76
CA TRP A 90 -8.89 -7.15 -9.99
C TRP A 90 -10.02 -8.15 -10.26
N GLY A 91 -9.78 -9.15 -11.12
CA GLY A 91 -10.73 -10.24 -11.37
C GLY A 91 -11.08 -10.99 -10.08
N ARG A 92 -10.07 -11.31 -9.26
CA ARG A 92 -10.28 -11.96 -7.96
C ARG A 92 -10.98 -11.05 -6.94
N GLN A 93 -10.76 -9.74 -6.99
CA GLN A 93 -11.51 -8.78 -6.16
C GLN A 93 -13.00 -8.88 -6.46
N ARG A 94 -13.37 -8.85 -7.74
CA ARG A 94 -14.76 -9.00 -8.19
C ARG A 94 -15.38 -10.33 -7.73
N SER A 95 -14.69 -11.46 -7.94
CA SER A 95 -15.16 -12.77 -7.45
C SER A 95 -15.37 -12.75 -5.93
N SER A 96 -14.39 -12.26 -5.18
CA SER A 96 -14.45 -12.28 -3.71
C SER A 96 -15.62 -11.48 -3.13
N VAL A 97 -16.03 -10.40 -3.81
CA VAL A 97 -17.17 -9.57 -3.42
C VAL A 97 -18.48 -10.18 -3.90
N LEU A 98 -18.60 -10.51 -5.20
CA LEU A 98 -19.84 -11.00 -5.80
C LEU A 98 -20.26 -12.36 -5.21
N ASP A 99 -19.31 -13.27 -5.01
CA ASP A 99 -19.61 -14.60 -4.48
C ASP A 99 -20.17 -14.49 -3.04
N ASN A 100 -19.79 -13.46 -2.30
CA ASN A 100 -20.17 -13.27 -0.88
C ASN A 100 -21.23 -12.17 -0.68
N LEU A 101 -21.92 -11.74 -1.74
CA LEU A 101 -22.90 -10.67 -1.66
C LEU A 101 -23.99 -10.95 -0.61
N ASP A 102 -24.45 -12.19 -0.50
CA ASP A 102 -25.41 -12.65 0.53
C ASP A 102 -24.90 -12.38 1.96
N LYS A 103 -23.66 -12.77 2.27
CA LYS A 103 -23.05 -12.56 3.59
C LYS A 103 -22.83 -11.09 3.91
N TRP A 104 -22.49 -10.29 2.90
CA TRP A 104 -22.39 -8.84 3.06
C TRP A 104 -23.78 -8.25 3.35
N THR A 105 -24.80 -8.56 2.54
CA THR A 105 -26.18 -8.05 2.69
C THR A 105 -26.82 -8.40 4.04
N GLU A 106 -26.55 -9.59 4.58
CA GLU A 106 -27.03 -10.01 5.91
C GLU A 106 -26.61 -9.02 7.01
N LEU A 107 -25.38 -8.50 6.93
CA LEU A 107 -24.80 -7.60 7.91
C LEU A 107 -25.22 -6.13 7.72
N PHE A 108 -25.73 -5.76 6.55
CA PHE A 108 -26.31 -4.43 6.30
C PHE A 108 -27.67 -4.24 7.00
N VAL A 109 -28.39 -5.33 7.33
CA VAL A 109 -29.69 -5.26 8.01
C VAL A 109 -29.49 -5.02 9.52
N ASN A 110 -29.08 -3.81 9.88
CA ASN A 110 -28.86 -3.36 11.26
C ASN A 110 -29.35 -1.92 11.52
N PRO A 111 -30.60 -1.56 11.15
CA PRO A 111 -31.12 -0.22 11.40
C PRO A 111 -31.03 0.14 12.88
N PHE A 112 -30.54 1.35 13.17
CA PHE A 112 -30.35 1.86 14.53
C PHE A 112 -29.41 1.01 15.42
N GLY A 113 -28.63 0.09 14.84
CA GLY A 113 -27.65 -0.70 15.58
C GLY A 113 -28.24 -1.82 16.46
N TRP A 114 -29.54 -2.11 16.36
CA TRP A 114 -30.28 -3.07 17.19
C TRP A 114 -29.72 -4.51 17.20
N ARG A 115 -28.92 -4.91 16.19
CA ARG A 115 -28.29 -6.23 16.05
C ARG A 115 -26.78 -6.21 16.29
N THR A 116 -26.24 -5.09 16.77
CA THR A 116 -24.79 -4.93 16.99
C THR A 116 -24.23 -5.98 17.95
N ASN A 117 -24.91 -6.20 19.07
CA ASN A 117 -24.51 -7.23 20.05
C ASN A 117 -24.64 -8.64 19.47
N GLU A 118 -25.71 -8.92 18.72
CA GLU A 118 -25.92 -10.20 18.04
C GLU A 118 -24.77 -10.50 17.06
N PHE A 119 -24.49 -9.58 16.13
CA PHE A 119 -23.44 -9.72 15.11
C PHE A 119 -22.05 -9.87 15.72
N PHE A 120 -21.74 -9.12 16.77
CA PHE A 120 -20.48 -9.27 17.50
C PHE A 120 -20.34 -10.69 18.07
N ASN A 121 -21.37 -11.20 18.75
CA ASN A 121 -21.33 -12.53 19.37
C ASN A 121 -21.32 -13.68 18.35
N TRP A 122 -21.84 -13.50 17.14
CA TRP A 122 -21.71 -14.52 16.08
C TRP A 122 -20.25 -14.87 15.78
N GLY A 123 -19.34 -13.89 15.87
CA GLY A 123 -17.90 -14.11 15.71
C GLY A 123 -17.26 -14.95 16.82
N LEU A 124 -17.91 -15.07 17.98
CA LEU A 124 -17.44 -15.87 19.13
C LEU A 124 -18.10 -17.25 19.20
N GLN A 125 -19.18 -17.46 18.44
CA GLN A 125 -20.00 -18.64 18.54
C GLN A 125 -19.26 -19.88 17.99
N GLY A 126 -19.00 -20.82 18.89
CA GLY A 126 -18.23 -22.04 18.66
C GLY A 126 -19.02 -23.28 18.23
N THR A 127 -20.34 -23.19 18.17
CA THR A 127 -21.26 -24.30 17.86
C THR A 127 -22.42 -23.84 16.96
N GLY A 128 -23.19 -24.78 16.41
CA GLY A 128 -24.41 -24.48 15.64
C GLY A 128 -24.19 -23.71 14.33
N GLY A 129 -22.99 -23.78 13.74
CA GLY A 129 -22.64 -23.03 12.53
C GLY A 129 -22.10 -21.62 12.77
N GLY A 130 -21.77 -21.27 14.01
CA GLY A 130 -21.17 -19.98 14.35
C GLY A 130 -19.80 -19.75 13.71
N ARG A 131 -19.42 -18.47 13.53
CA ARG A 131 -18.23 -18.09 12.73
C ARG A 131 -16.92 -18.60 13.33
N LEU A 132 -16.82 -18.75 14.65
CA LEU A 132 -15.64 -19.37 15.29
C LEU A 132 -15.59 -20.87 15.00
N GLN A 133 -16.72 -21.58 15.02
CA GLN A 133 -16.77 -22.98 14.61
C GLN A 133 -16.30 -23.17 13.17
N GLU A 134 -16.81 -22.33 12.27
CA GLU A 134 -16.45 -22.36 10.84
C GLU A 134 -14.96 -22.13 10.63
N LEU A 135 -14.39 -21.13 11.31
CA LEU A 135 -12.97 -20.79 11.24
C LEU A 135 -12.11 -21.96 11.70
N LYS A 136 -12.37 -22.46 12.92
CA LYS A 136 -11.62 -23.57 13.51
C LYS A 136 -11.67 -24.80 12.63
N THR A 137 -12.85 -25.13 12.08
CA THR A 137 -13.03 -26.27 11.19
C THR A 137 -12.11 -26.24 9.98
N GLU A 138 -11.84 -25.07 9.39
CA GLU A 138 -10.93 -24.97 8.24
C GLU A 138 -9.46 -24.93 8.68
N ILE A 139 -9.12 -24.16 9.72
CA ILE A 139 -7.75 -24.07 10.24
C ILE A 139 -7.25 -25.42 10.78
N ASP A 140 -8.10 -26.19 11.46
CA ASP A 140 -7.77 -27.51 11.98
C ASP A 140 -7.48 -28.54 10.86
N LYS A 141 -8.01 -28.32 9.65
CA LYS A 141 -7.65 -29.06 8.43
C LYS A 141 -6.38 -28.54 7.76
N GLY A 142 -5.69 -27.57 8.37
CA GLY A 142 -4.52 -26.90 7.80
C GLY A 142 -4.84 -25.92 6.66
N LYS A 143 -6.10 -25.54 6.47
CA LYS A 143 -6.54 -24.69 5.36
C LYS A 143 -6.64 -23.22 5.81
N PRO A 144 -5.81 -22.32 5.27
CA PRO A 144 -6.03 -20.89 5.47
C PRO A 144 -7.32 -20.47 4.75
N VAL A 145 -8.10 -19.59 5.37
CA VAL A 145 -9.47 -19.27 4.91
C VAL A 145 -9.71 -17.76 4.86
N PRO A 146 -10.26 -17.22 3.76
CA PRO A 146 -10.56 -15.79 3.70
C PRO A 146 -11.66 -15.40 4.70
N LEU A 147 -11.52 -14.23 5.30
CA LEU A 147 -12.52 -13.61 6.17
C LEU A 147 -12.99 -12.30 5.56
N GLY A 148 -14.29 -12.03 5.61
CA GLY A 148 -14.83 -10.68 5.45
C GLY A 148 -14.94 -10.00 6.81
N LEU A 149 -14.37 -8.82 6.97
CA LEU A 149 -14.42 -7.99 8.18
C LEU A 149 -15.41 -6.86 7.96
N PHE A 150 -16.42 -6.77 8.83
CA PHE A 150 -17.50 -5.81 8.71
C PHE A 150 -17.28 -4.63 9.65
N LYS A 151 -17.54 -3.41 9.17
CA LYS A 151 -17.30 -2.18 9.93
C LYS A 151 -18.43 -1.91 10.95
N PRO A 152 -18.11 -1.38 12.15
CA PRO A 152 -19.13 -0.79 13.02
C PRO A 152 -19.80 0.41 12.35
N GLY A 153 -21.07 0.68 12.67
CA GLY A 153 -21.79 1.86 12.16
C GLY A 153 -23.21 1.57 11.68
N ASN A 154 -24.05 0.95 12.51
CA ASN A 154 -25.49 0.80 12.29
C ASN A 154 -25.91 0.27 10.90
N GLY A 155 -25.12 -0.67 10.35
CA GLY A 155 -25.45 -1.35 9.12
C GLY A 155 -24.95 -0.71 7.83
N GLY A 156 -23.83 0.03 7.81
CA GLY A 156 -23.15 0.24 6.51
C GLY A 156 -22.14 1.36 6.33
N THR A 157 -21.76 2.13 7.36
CA THR A 157 -21.04 3.39 7.10
C THR A 157 -19.51 3.31 7.06
N GLY A 158 -18.91 2.17 6.71
CA GLY A 158 -17.44 2.10 6.60
C GLY A 158 -16.95 1.08 5.59
N PRO A 159 -15.78 1.32 4.95
CA PRO A 159 -15.22 0.37 4.00
C PRO A 159 -14.97 -0.94 4.71
N HIS A 160 -15.71 -1.97 4.31
CA HIS A 160 -15.47 -3.33 4.76
C HIS A 160 -14.14 -3.84 4.24
N HIS A 161 -13.59 -4.84 4.89
CA HIS A 161 -12.25 -5.33 4.60
C HIS A 161 -12.23 -6.84 4.44
N GLN A 162 -11.18 -7.38 3.82
CA GLN A 162 -10.99 -8.81 3.65
C GLN A 162 -9.56 -9.19 4.00
N VAL A 163 -9.43 -10.26 4.78
CA VAL A 163 -8.14 -10.79 5.26
C VAL A 163 -8.10 -12.30 5.11
N LEU A 164 -6.94 -12.93 5.27
CA LEU A 164 -6.80 -14.38 5.28
C LEU A 164 -6.51 -14.86 6.70
N ALA A 165 -7.40 -15.66 7.29
CA ALA A 165 -7.09 -16.34 8.53
C ALA A 165 -6.09 -17.46 8.28
N ILE A 166 -5.01 -17.46 9.05
CA ILE A 166 -3.90 -18.40 8.95
C ILE A 166 -3.68 -19.18 10.24
N GLY A 167 -4.42 -18.85 11.30
CA GLY A 167 -4.39 -19.57 12.57
C GLY A 167 -5.35 -18.97 13.60
N TYR A 168 -5.45 -19.62 14.75
CA TYR A 168 -6.14 -19.11 15.92
C TYR A 168 -5.44 -19.55 17.22
N ASP A 169 -5.68 -18.80 18.28
CA ASP A 169 -5.50 -19.23 19.67
C ASP A 169 -6.84 -19.07 20.38
N GLY A 170 -7.46 -20.19 20.75
CA GLY A 170 -8.73 -20.22 21.45
C GLY A 170 -8.59 -20.06 22.96
N GLY A 171 -7.36 -20.01 23.50
CA GLY A 171 -7.09 -19.93 24.94
C GLY A 171 -7.91 -20.96 25.73
N ARG A 172 -8.81 -20.49 26.60
CA ARG A 172 -9.66 -21.33 27.46
C ARG A 172 -10.93 -21.87 26.79
N TYR A 173 -11.04 -21.81 25.46
CA TYR A 173 -12.20 -22.33 24.71
C TYR A 173 -12.48 -23.82 24.99
N LYS A 174 -13.69 -24.13 25.46
CA LYS A 174 -14.22 -25.50 25.63
C LYS A 174 -15.60 -25.66 25.00
N GLY A 175 -15.78 -25.15 23.78
CA GLY A 175 -17.08 -25.11 23.08
C GLY A 175 -17.76 -23.75 23.15
N ASP A 176 -17.49 -22.99 24.22
CA ASP A 176 -17.84 -21.59 24.39
C ASP A 176 -16.70 -20.87 25.15
N LEU A 177 -16.53 -19.57 24.93
CA LEU A 177 -15.58 -18.73 25.66
C LEU A 177 -16.19 -18.15 26.94
N GLY A 178 -17.52 -18.01 27.03
CA GLY A 178 -18.21 -17.50 28.21
C GLY A 178 -17.68 -16.13 28.63
N ALA A 179 -17.13 -16.03 29.85
CA ALA A 179 -16.50 -14.81 30.36
C ALA A 179 -15.10 -14.52 29.76
N ASN A 180 -14.49 -15.51 29.10
CA ASN A 180 -13.12 -15.45 28.60
C ASN A 180 -13.04 -15.09 27.11
N LYS A 181 -13.99 -14.30 26.59
CA LYS A 181 -14.08 -13.94 25.16
C LYS A 181 -12.78 -13.35 24.63
N GLU A 182 -12.10 -12.54 25.45
CA GLU A 182 -10.84 -11.86 25.09
C GLU A 182 -9.62 -12.78 24.95
N ASP A 183 -9.75 -14.06 25.34
CA ASP A 183 -8.71 -15.07 25.10
C ASP A 183 -8.54 -15.38 23.61
N LEU A 184 -9.60 -15.19 22.82
CA LEU A 184 -9.57 -15.50 21.40
C LEU A 184 -8.58 -14.59 20.67
N LYS A 185 -7.66 -15.23 19.95
CA LYS A 185 -6.81 -14.59 18.95
C LYS A 185 -7.03 -15.26 17.60
N ILE A 186 -7.17 -14.48 16.55
CA ILE A 186 -7.17 -14.97 15.17
C ILE A 186 -5.96 -14.36 14.47
N PHE A 187 -5.05 -15.21 14.00
CA PHE A 187 -3.86 -14.78 13.28
C PHE A 187 -4.20 -14.63 11.81
N VAL A 188 -3.91 -13.46 11.22
CA VAL A 188 -4.28 -13.15 9.84
C VAL A 188 -3.12 -12.61 9.01
N TYR A 189 -3.16 -12.91 7.72
CA TYR A 189 -2.52 -12.11 6.69
C TYR A 189 -3.49 -11.01 6.26
N ASP A 190 -3.09 -9.75 6.43
CA ASP A 190 -3.83 -8.59 5.94
C ASP A 190 -3.00 -7.91 4.84
N PRO A 191 -3.51 -7.76 3.60
CA PRO A 191 -2.78 -7.13 2.50
C PRO A 191 -2.48 -5.63 2.71
N ASN A 192 -3.08 -4.98 3.71
CA ASN A 192 -2.70 -3.63 4.13
C ASN A 192 -1.39 -3.61 4.95
N PHE A 193 -0.98 -4.76 5.51
CA PHE A 193 0.22 -4.91 6.35
C PHE A 193 1.13 -6.02 5.81
N PRO A 194 1.90 -5.75 4.74
CA PRO A 194 2.77 -6.76 4.11
C PRO A 194 3.79 -7.37 5.09
N ASN A 195 4.15 -8.63 4.83
CA ASN A 195 5.20 -9.39 5.51
C ASN A 195 4.98 -9.71 6.99
N VAL A 196 3.93 -9.19 7.64
CA VAL A 196 3.67 -9.40 9.07
C VAL A 196 2.39 -10.20 9.28
N ILE A 197 2.34 -10.91 10.41
CA ILE A 197 1.10 -11.48 10.95
C ILE A 197 0.41 -10.38 11.75
N ARG A 198 -0.89 -10.22 11.57
CA ARG A 198 -1.74 -9.38 12.44
C ARG A 198 -2.61 -10.27 13.32
N THR A 199 -2.95 -9.78 14.51
CA THR A 199 -3.69 -10.56 15.50
C THR A 199 -5.03 -9.92 15.81
N LEU A 200 -6.11 -10.50 15.30
CA LEU A 200 -7.46 -10.03 15.56
C LEU A 200 -7.93 -10.55 16.93
N ARG A 201 -8.39 -9.64 17.81
CA ARG A 201 -8.93 -9.95 19.14
C ARG A 201 -10.31 -9.34 19.32
N PRO A 202 -11.25 -10.01 19.99
CA PRO A 202 -12.51 -9.40 20.39
C PRO A 202 -12.29 -8.44 21.58
N ARG A 203 -13.12 -7.42 21.64
CA ARG A 203 -13.28 -6.50 22.77
C ARG A 203 -14.78 -6.43 23.12
N PRO A 204 -15.25 -7.28 24.04
CA PRO A 204 -16.67 -7.38 24.39
C PRO A 204 -17.27 -6.07 24.89
N ALA A 205 -16.50 -5.25 25.62
CA ALA A 205 -16.98 -3.97 26.15
C ALA A 205 -17.48 -3.00 25.05
N ASP A 206 -16.86 -3.09 23.86
CA ASP A 206 -17.12 -2.18 22.73
C ASP A 206 -17.90 -2.88 21.60
N ASN A 207 -18.19 -4.19 21.71
CA ASN A 207 -18.76 -5.03 20.65
C ASN A 207 -17.97 -4.97 19.32
N ILE A 208 -16.64 -4.99 19.41
CA ILE A 208 -15.74 -4.96 18.24
C ILE A 208 -14.67 -6.05 18.29
N TYR A 209 -14.06 -6.28 17.15
CA TYR A 209 -12.78 -6.94 16.96
C TYR A 209 -11.76 -5.88 16.53
N TYR A 210 -10.52 -6.01 17.00
CA TYR A 210 -9.44 -5.06 16.72
C TYR A 210 -8.13 -5.80 16.53
N TYR A 211 -7.13 -5.15 15.94
CA TYR A 211 -5.78 -5.71 15.91
C TYR A 211 -5.03 -5.45 17.21
N GLU A 212 -4.53 -6.50 17.84
CA GLU A 212 -3.72 -6.43 19.07
C GLU A 212 -2.52 -5.50 18.92
N GLU A 213 -1.94 -5.42 17.72
CA GLU A 213 -0.78 -4.57 17.47
C GLU A 213 -1.14 -3.07 17.41
N ASP A 214 -2.39 -2.72 17.10
CA ASP A 214 -2.86 -1.32 16.97
C ASP A 214 -4.25 -1.14 17.63
N PRO A 215 -4.37 -1.29 18.97
CA PRO A 215 -5.67 -1.41 19.64
C PRO A 215 -6.55 -0.15 19.56
N ASN A 216 -5.94 1.01 19.35
CA ASN A 216 -6.62 2.29 19.30
C ASN A 216 -6.86 2.81 17.88
N ASP A 217 -6.42 2.08 16.84
CA ASP A 217 -6.70 2.47 15.45
C ASP A 217 -8.13 2.07 15.05
N SER A 218 -9.05 3.03 15.12
CA SER A 218 -10.46 2.84 14.77
C SER A 218 -10.67 2.43 13.30
N ARG A 219 -9.70 2.69 12.41
CA ARG A 219 -9.71 2.20 11.02
C ARG A 219 -9.55 0.69 10.96
N CYS A 220 -9.06 0.05 12.01
CA CYS A 220 -8.91 -1.40 12.15
C CYS A 220 -9.86 -2.00 13.21
N HIS A 221 -10.95 -1.31 13.56
CA HIS A 221 -12.03 -1.87 14.37
C HIS A 221 -13.13 -2.47 13.49
N TRP A 222 -13.64 -3.62 13.86
CA TRP A 222 -14.61 -4.41 13.09
C TRP A 222 -15.76 -4.84 14.00
N GLN A 223 -17.01 -4.70 13.58
CA GLN A 223 -18.13 -5.18 14.38
C GLN A 223 -18.12 -6.72 14.47
N THR A 224 -17.76 -7.37 13.37
CA THR A 224 -17.76 -8.83 13.26
C THR A 224 -16.95 -9.27 12.04
N TYR A 225 -16.79 -10.59 11.87
CA TYR A 225 -16.18 -11.21 10.70
C TYR A 225 -17.00 -12.40 10.22
N PHE A 226 -16.99 -12.74 8.93
CA PHE A 226 -17.56 -14.00 8.44
C PHE A 226 -16.50 -14.84 7.73
N VAL A 227 -16.64 -16.17 7.79
CA VAL A 227 -15.75 -17.11 7.09
C VAL A 227 -16.23 -17.26 5.65
N ASN A 228 -15.38 -16.96 4.68
CA ASN A 228 -15.69 -17.11 3.28
C ASN A 228 -15.36 -18.53 2.80
N LYS A 229 -16.39 -19.37 2.78
CA LYS A 229 -16.32 -20.76 2.29
C LYS A 229 -16.56 -20.88 0.78
N LYS A 230 -16.79 -19.77 0.08
CA LYS A 230 -17.07 -19.73 -1.36
C LYS A 230 -15.80 -19.51 -2.20
N TYR A 231 -14.64 -19.40 -1.54
CA TYR A 231 -13.37 -19.38 -2.24
C TYR A 231 -13.20 -20.64 -3.11
N ASN A 232 -12.96 -20.40 -4.40
CA ASN A 232 -12.58 -21.42 -5.37
C ASN A 232 -11.21 -21.05 -5.95
N GLN A 233 -10.29 -22.01 -5.95
CA GLN A 233 -8.92 -21.80 -6.42
C GLN A 233 -8.89 -21.52 -7.93
N HIS A 234 -8.15 -20.49 -8.33
CA HIS A 234 -7.83 -20.18 -9.72
C HIS A 234 -6.33 -20.39 -9.97
N ASN A 235 -5.94 -20.55 -11.23
CA ASN A 235 -4.53 -20.58 -11.59
C ASN A 235 -3.98 -19.15 -11.69
N PRO A 236 -3.01 -18.75 -10.84
CA PRO A 236 -2.45 -17.41 -10.92
C PRO A 236 -1.45 -17.29 -12.09
N PRO A 237 -1.32 -16.10 -12.69
CA PRO A 237 -0.35 -15.87 -13.76
C PRO A 237 1.07 -16.08 -13.25
N GLU A 238 1.99 -16.46 -14.13
CA GLU A 238 3.41 -16.43 -13.79
C GLU A 238 3.93 -15.00 -13.94
N VAL A 239 4.43 -14.42 -12.85
CA VAL A 239 5.06 -13.11 -12.85
C VAL A 239 6.53 -13.32 -12.59
N THR A 240 7.28 -13.51 -13.67
CA THR A 240 8.74 -13.54 -13.56
C THR A 240 9.19 -12.14 -13.14
N PRO A 241 9.88 -11.97 -12.00
CA PRO A 241 10.58 -10.72 -11.75
C PRO A 241 11.45 -10.38 -12.95
N GLY A 242 11.56 -9.10 -13.30
CA GLY A 242 12.57 -8.69 -14.26
C GLY A 242 13.94 -9.23 -13.86
N PRO A 243 14.84 -9.51 -14.81
CA PRO A 243 16.15 -9.98 -14.45
C PRO A 243 16.79 -8.93 -13.53
N LYS A 244 17.19 -9.38 -12.35
CA LYS A 244 18.16 -8.66 -11.52
C LYS A 244 19.41 -8.40 -12.36
N MET A 245 20.21 -7.40 -11.99
CA MET A 245 21.56 -7.18 -12.52
C MET A 245 22.17 -8.49 -13.02
N THR A 246 22.41 -8.57 -14.32
CA THR A 246 22.96 -9.76 -14.95
C THR A 246 24.32 -10.07 -14.32
N LYS A 247 24.78 -11.32 -14.43
CA LYS A 247 26.08 -11.72 -13.84
C LYS A 247 27.26 -10.87 -14.33
N ASP A 248 27.14 -10.26 -15.51
CA ASP A 248 28.11 -9.33 -16.13
C ASP A 248 27.88 -7.86 -15.76
N GLY A 249 27.04 -7.55 -14.76
CA GLY A 249 26.85 -6.21 -14.23
C GLY A 249 26.00 -5.28 -15.10
N LYS A 250 25.19 -5.84 -16.01
CA LYS A 250 24.24 -5.08 -16.83
C LYS A 250 22.85 -5.12 -16.23
N ILE A 251 22.07 -4.09 -16.47
CA ILE A 251 20.66 -4.05 -16.11
C ILE A 251 19.81 -4.30 -17.34
N SER A 252 18.72 -5.06 -17.17
CA SER A 252 17.75 -5.36 -18.22
C SER A 252 16.37 -4.75 -17.96
N GLU A 253 16.13 -4.23 -16.75
CA GLU A 253 14.85 -3.65 -16.35
C GLU A 253 15.09 -2.46 -15.42
N LEU A 254 14.39 -1.36 -15.68
CA LEU A 254 14.29 -0.22 -14.78
C LEU A 254 12.86 -0.11 -14.28
N ILE A 255 12.68 0.36 -13.05
CA ILE A 255 11.37 0.62 -12.47
C ILE A 255 11.07 2.11 -12.59
N PHE A 256 9.93 2.42 -13.19
CA PHE A 256 9.40 3.77 -13.31
C PHE A 256 8.23 3.92 -12.35
N GLU A 257 8.33 4.84 -11.40
CA GLU A 257 7.17 5.35 -10.68
C GLU A 257 6.80 6.70 -11.29
N ILE A 258 5.57 6.82 -11.76
CA ILE A 258 5.06 8.03 -12.42
C ILE A 258 3.78 8.43 -11.72
N ARG A 259 3.72 9.67 -11.22
CA ARG A 259 2.49 10.24 -10.69
C ARG A 259 1.84 11.13 -11.72
N THR A 260 0.60 10.75 -12.02
CA THR A 260 -0.35 11.59 -12.74
C THR A 260 -0.84 12.70 -11.81
N GLY A 261 -0.87 13.94 -12.31
CA GLY A 261 -1.42 15.11 -11.63
C GLY A 261 -2.93 15.21 -11.81
N GLY A 262 -3.47 16.43 -11.79
CA GLY A 262 -4.92 16.66 -11.87
C GLY A 262 -5.62 16.28 -13.19
N ASP A 263 -4.93 15.68 -14.14
CA ASP A 263 -5.45 15.25 -15.45
C ASP A 263 -4.93 13.84 -15.75
N ASP A 264 -5.77 12.92 -16.22
CA ASP A 264 -5.40 11.51 -16.40
C ASP A 264 -4.57 11.24 -17.67
N LEU A 265 -3.98 10.05 -17.76
CA LEU A 265 -3.53 9.49 -19.04
C LEU A 265 -4.62 8.51 -19.48
N ARG A 266 -5.36 8.82 -20.55
CA ARG A 266 -6.56 8.07 -20.96
C ARG A 266 -6.30 6.63 -21.39
N GLY A 267 -5.15 6.37 -22.02
CA GLY A 267 -4.84 5.08 -22.64
C GLY A 267 -5.48 4.94 -24.02
N GLY A 268 -5.79 3.71 -24.42
CA GLY A 268 -6.26 3.42 -25.78
C GLY A 268 -5.21 3.82 -26.83
N ASN A 269 -5.46 4.93 -27.53
CA ASN A 269 -4.55 5.51 -28.52
C ASN A 269 -3.61 6.59 -27.93
N ASP A 270 -3.83 7.00 -26.69
CA ASP A 270 -3.07 8.02 -25.96
C ASP A 270 -2.15 7.34 -24.94
N ASN A 271 -0.90 7.11 -25.34
CA ASN A 271 0.04 6.25 -24.64
C ASN A 271 1.40 6.92 -24.43
N LEU A 272 2.17 6.38 -23.49
CA LEU A 272 3.51 6.83 -23.17
C LEU A 272 4.55 5.84 -23.71
N ASN A 273 5.53 6.37 -24.46
CA ASN A 273 6.72 5.67 -24.90
C ASN A 273 7.94 6.21 -24.14
N LEU A 274 8.99 5.39 -24.03
CA LEU A 274 10.27 5.78 -23.48
C LEU A 274 11.38 5.54 -24.49
N THR A 275 12.28 6.51 -24.64
CA THR A 275 13.55 6.33 -25.36
C THR A 275 14.70 6.56 -24.41
N PHE A 276 15.52 5.54 -24.19
CA PHE A 276 16.76 5.63 -23.44
C PHE A 276 17.90 6.01 -24.38
N TYR A 277 18.64 7.04 -23.99
CA TYR A 277 19.88 7.44 -24.64
C TYR A 277 21.05 7.01 -23.78
N PHE A 278 22.07 6.47 -24.44
CA PHE A 278 23.29 6.01 -23.81
C PHE A 278 24.48 6.86 -24.25
N LYS A 279 25.58 6.77 -23.51
CA LYS A 279 26.81 7.53 -23.80
C LYS A 279 27.49 7.03 -25.07
N THR A 280 27.61 5.70 -25.21
CA THR A 280 28.33 5.09 -26.34
C THR A 280 27.47 4.11 -27.15
N LEU A 281 26.33 3.67 -26.60
CA LEU A 281 25.45 2.69 -27.23
C LEU A 281 24.29 3.35 -28.02
N PRO A 282 23.74 2.66 -29.04
CA PRO A 282 22.54 3.12 -29.74
C PRO A 282 21.33 3.26 -28.80
N PRO A 283 20.46 4.27 -29.00
CA PRO A 283 19.25 4.43 -28.20
C PRO A 283 18.32 3.22 -28.26
N GLN A 284 17.58 2.98 -27.17
CA GLN A 284 16.55 1.95 -27.11
C GLN A 284 15.19 2.59 -26.83
N THR A 285 14.19 2.30 -27.67
CA THR A 285 12.81 2.75 -27.48
C THR A 285 11.93 1.61 -27.01
N ILE A 286 11.20 1.85 -25.92
CA ILE A 286 10.17 0.98 -25.37
C ILE A 286 8.82 1.65 -25.59
N TYR A 287 7.95 1.00 -26.36
CA TYR A 287 6.66 1.54 -26.75
C TYR A 287 5.55 1.13 -25.77
N ASN A 288 4.58 2.03 -25.60
CA ASN A 288 3.32 1.80 -24.87
C ASN A 288 3.51 1.22 -23.47
N ILE A 289 4.25 1.93 -22.61
CA ILE A 289 4.56 1.44 -21.26
C ILE A 289 3.32 1.36 -20.36
N ASN A 290 2.27 2.14 -20.66
CA ASN A 290 0.97 2.07 -20.02
C ASN A 290 0.05 0.98 -20.60
N ARG A 291 0.49 0.25 -21.63
CA ARG A 291 -0.24 -0.87 -22.24
C ARG A 291 -1.67 -0.51 -22.68
N SER A 292 -1.86 0.70 -23.19
CA SER A 292 -3.18 1.23 -23.51
C SER A 292 -4.16 1.32 -22.34
N ALA A 293 -3.69 1.09 -21.09
CA ALA A 293 -4.49 1.29 -19.90
C ALA A 293 -4.50 2.76 -19.50
N ARG A 294 -5.62 3.17 -18.88
CA ARG A 294 -5.80 4.48 -18.26
C ARG A 294 -4.97 4.57 -16.97
N TRP A 295 -4.25 5.66 -16.77
CA TRP A 295 -3.67 6.04 -15.48
C TRP A 295 -4.44 7.24 -14.94
N ILE A 296 -5.28 6.99 -13.94
CA ILE A 296 -6.19 7.99 -13.38
C ILE A 296 -5.44 9.21 -12.80
N GLY A 297 -6.15 10.33 -12.65
CA GLY A 297 -5.64 11.55 -12.02
C GLY A 297 -5.05 11.32 -10.63
N ASN A 298 -4.13 12.15 -10.17
CA ASN A 298 -3.63 12.17 -8.78
C ASN A 298 -3.21 10.79 -8.24
N TYR A 299 -2.66 9.94 -9.10
CA TYR A 299 -2.36 8.54 -8.81
C TYR A 299 -0.99 8.15 -9.35
N THR A 300 -0.31 7.27 -8.62
CA THR A 300 1.04 6.83 -8.96
C THR A 300 1.00 5.42 -9.53
N GLU A 301 1.51 5.25 -10.74
CA GLU A 301 1.72 3.95 -11.36
C GLU A 301 3.18 3.54 -11.31
N THR A 302 3.42 2.27 -10.96
CA THR A 302 4.76 1.68 -10.94
C THR A 302 4.90 0.66 -12.06
N VAL A 303 5.72 0.99 -13.05
CA VAL A 303 5.87 0.25 -14.31
C VAL A 303 7.28 -0.31 -14.41
N PRO A 304 7.45 -1.64 -14.41
CA PRO A 304 8.71 -2.26 -14.81
C PRO A 304 8.90 -2.11 -16.32
N VAL A 305 10.00 -1.48 -16.71
CA VAL A 305 10.37 -1.20 -18.10
C VAL A 305 11.56 -2.07 -18.47
N ARG A 306 11.30 -3.08 -19.29
CA ARG A 306 12.33 -3.99 -19.81
C ARG A 306 13.03 -3.35 -21.01
N LEU A 307 14.35 -3.39 -20.99
CA LEU A 307 15.20 -2.96 -22.09
C LEU A 307 15.18 -4.02 -23.21
N ASN A 308 15.35 -3.59 -24.45
CA ASN A 308 15.47 -4.50 -25.60
C ASN A 308 16.76 -5.33 -25.51
N THR A 309 17.83 -4.71 -24.98
CA THR A 309 19.12 -5.36 -24.70
C THR A 309 19.64 -4.88 -23.34
N PRO A 310 20.18 -5.76 -22.48
CA PRO A 310 20.78 -5.34 -21.20
C PRO A 310 21.95 -4.36 -21.37
N VAL A 311 22.06 -3.36 -20.50
CA VAL A 311 23.04 -2.27 -20.59
C VAL A 311 23.75 -2.03 -19.25
N PRO A 312 25.06 -1.75 -19.19
CA PRO A 312 25.71 -1.32 -17.96
C PRO A 312 25.13 -0.01 -17.41
N LEU A 313 24.94 0.13 -16.09
CA LEU A 313 24.32 1.34 -15.50
C LEU A 313 25.05 2.65 -15.84
N HIS A 314 26.38 2.61 -15.97
CA HIS A 314 27.18 3.79 -16.30
C HIS A 314 26.99 4.29 -17.75
N GLU A 315 26.39 3.49 -18.63
CA GLU A 315 26.10 3.89 -20.02
C GLU A 315 24.87 4.79 -20.13
N PHE A 316 23.94 4.76 -19.15
CA PHE A 316 22.74 5.61 -19.21
C PHE A 316 23.13 7.09 -19.18
N SER A 317 22.53 7.86 -20.10
CA SER A 317 22.73 9.30 -20.22
C SER A 317 21.43 10.05 -19.91
N SER A 318 20.34 9.71 -20.60
CA SER A 318 19.04 10.35 -20.40
C SER A 318 17.89 9.44 -20.80
N VAL A 319 16.70 9.76 -20.32
CA VAL A 319 15.44 9.18 -20.80
C VAL A 319 14.58 10.29 -21.41
N MET A 320 13.95 9.98 -22.54
CA MET A 320 12.92 10.80 -23.14
C MET A 320 11.58 10.08 -23.02
N LEU A 321 10.60 10.77 -22.47
CA LEU A 321 9.19 10.40 -22.45
C LEU A 321 8.52 11.03 -23.68
N THR A 322 7.82 10.22 -24.46
CA THR A 322 7.09 10.69 -25.65
C THR A 322 5.67 10.17 -25.62
N THR A 323 4.69 11.06 -25.65
CA THR A 323 3.28 10.68 -25.74
C THR A 323 2.81 10.53 -27.20
N THR A 324 1.85 9.65 -27.44
CA THR A 324 1.21 9.47 -28.76
C THR A 324 0.02 10.41 -28.99
N PHE A 325 -0.17 11.39 -28.10
CA PHE A 325 -1.38 12.20 -28.04
C PHE A 325 -1.66 12.93 -29.35
N ARG A 326 -2.91 12.91 -29.78
CA ARG A 326 -3.34 13.65 -30.97
C ARG A 326 -3.66 15.12 -30.63
N GLY A 327 -4.06 15.39 -29.39
CA GLY A 327 -4.61 16.69 -28.98
C GLY A 327 -5.98 16.99 -29.63
N GLY A 328 -6.61 18.10 -29.24
CA GLY A 328 -7.94 18.50 -29.74
C GLY A 328 -9.09 17.85 -28.97
N ILE A 329 -10.31 17.90 -29.53
CA ILE A 329 -11.55 17.40 -28.90
C ILE A 329 -11.48 15.87 -28.64
N ASP A 330 -10.74 15.15 -29.48
CA ASP A 330 -10.65 13.68 -29.45
C ASP A 330 -9.30 13.15 -28.92
N GLY A 331 -8.41 14.04 -28.45
CA GLY A 331 -7.06 13.68 -28.03
C GLY A 331 -6.76 14.07 -26.59
N ASP A 332 -5.82 13.37 -25.95
CA ASP A 332 -5.53 13.60 -24.54
C ASP A 332 -4.54 14.74 -24.26
N ASN A 333 -4.67 15.30 -23.06
CA ASN A 333 -3.60 16.03 -22.40
C ASN A 333 -3.36 15.34 -21.07
N TRP A 334 -2.13 15.34 -20.58
CA TRP A 334 -1.82 14.64 -19.34
C TRP A 334 -0.84 15.46 -18.53
N ASN A 335 -1.14 15.61 -17.25
CA ASN A 335 -0.25 16.24 -16.29
C ASN A 335 0.55 15.13 -15.61
N MET A 336 1.87 15.16 -15.77
CA MET A 336 2.79 14.37 -14.96
C MET A 336 3.33 15.26 -13.86
N ASP A 337 3.02 14.93 -12.61
CA ASP A 337 3.49 15.67 -11.43
C ASP A 337 4.90 15.25 -11.04
N TRP A 338 5.21 13.96 -11.10
CA TRP A 338 6.58 13.49 -10.89
C TRP A 338 6.89 12.17 -11.57
N ILE A 339 8.18 11.94 -11.71
CA ILE A 339 8.78 10.70 -12.21
C ILE A 339 9.96 10.32 -11.32
N LYS A 340 10.02 9.03 -10.97
CA LYS A 340 11.16 8.39 -10.35
C LYS A 340 11.58 7.19 -11.20
N VAL A 341 12.88 7.06 -11.44
CA VAL A 341 13.47 5.92 -12.15
C VAL A 341 14.55 5.32 -11.28
N TYR A 342 14.46 4.01 -11.05
CA TYR A 342 15.39 3.29 -10.20
C TYR A 342 15.56 1.86 -10.67
N THR A 343 16.61 1.22 -10.21
CA THR A 343 16.89 -0.19 -10.48
C THR A 343 16.08 -1.10 -9.55
N PRO A 344 15.89 -2.40 -9.86
CA PRO A 344 15.20 -3.33 -8.96
C PRO A 344 15.83 -3.50 -7.57
N ASP A 345 17.11 -3.16 -7.40
CA ASP A 345 17.83 -3.09 -6.12
C ASP A 345 17.79 -1.70 -5.46
N ASN A 346 16.88 -0.83 -5.92
CA ASN A 346 16.60 0.51 -5.37
C ASN A 346 17.68 1.57 -5.57
N GLN A 347 18.60 1.40 -6.53
CA GLN A 347 19.50 2.47 -6.94
C GLN A 347 18.71 3.50 -7.77
N GLU A 348 18.62 4.74 -7.28
CA GLU A 348 17.92 5.80 -8.00
C GLU A 348 18.78 6.37 -9.13
N LEU A 349 18.17 6.51 -10.31
CA LEU A 349 18.76 7.15 -11.49
C LEU A 349 18.13 8.50 -11.81
N LEU A 350 16.89 8.72 -11.39
CA LEU A 350 16.14 9.95 -11.62
C LEU A 350 15.07 10.14 -10.55
N TYR A 351 14.94 11.37 -10.06
CA TYR A 351 13.73 11.89 -9.44
C TYR A 351 13.51 13.33 -9.88
N ARG A 352 12.33 13.61 -10.42
CA ARG A 352 11.89 14.98 -10.77
C ARG A 352 10.43 15.12 -10.38
N ALA A 353 10.08 16.28 -9.85
CA ALA A 353 8.74 16.58 -9.42
C ALA A 353 8.38 18.05 -9.66
N GLY A 354 7.09 18.34 -9.73
CA GLY A 354 6.48 19.65 -9.92
C GLY A 354 4.96 19.55 -9.93
N THR A 355 4.27 20.69 -10.08
CA THR A 355 2.81 20.78 -10.02
C THR A 355 2.25 21.56 -11.23
N PRO A 356 2.18 20.96 -12.45
CA PRO A 356 2.78 19.69 -12.84
C PRO A 356 4.27 19.84 -13.19
N LEU A 357 5.04 18.75 -13.14
CA LEU A 357 6.40 18.71 -13.69
C LEU A 357 6.38 18.88 -15.21
N LYS A 358 5.42 18.22 -15.88
CA LYS A 358 5.22 18.33 -17.32
C LYS A 358 3.74 18.21 -17.65
N ARG A 359 3.25 19.20 -18.39
CA ARG A 359 1.98 19.08 -19.12
C ARG A 359 2.24 18.59 -20.54
N PHE A 360 1.80 17.37 -20.84
CA PHE A 360 1.83 16.79 -22.17
C PHE A 360 0.59 17.20 -22.95
N THR A 361 0.78 17.60 -24.21
CA THR A 361 -0.31 17.99 -25.12
C THR A 361 -0.03 17.46 -26.52
N GLY A 362 -1.02 17.56 -27.41
CA GLY A 362 -0.82 17.25 -28.84
C GLY A 362 0.33 18.03 -29.51
N SER A 363 0.71 19.21 -29.00
CA SER A 363 1.85 20.00 -29.48
C SER A 363 3.11 19.87 -28.62
N ALA A 364 2.99 19.41 -27.37
CA ALA A 364 4.08 19.32 -26.39
C ALA A 364 4.26 17.88 -25.88
N LYS A 365 4.56 16.94 -26.79
CA LYS A 365 4.57 15.49 -26.54
C LYS A 365 5.80 14.93 -25.81
N ASN A 366 6.87 15.71 -25.70
CA ASN A 366 8.17 15.22 -25.22
C ASN A 366 8.57 15.82 -23.87
N TYR A 367 9.22 15.00 -23.04
CA TYR A 367 9.95 15.40 -21.85
C TYR A 367 11.24 14.60 -21.74
N SER A 368 12.37 15.27 -21.56
CA SER A 368 13.68 14.62 -21.42
C SER A 368 14.29 14.95 -20.07
N ALA A 369 14.89 13.96 -19.43
CA ALA A 369 15.62 14.14 -18.19
C ALA A 369 16.91 13.31 -18.19
N PRO A 370 18.03 13.84 -17.65
CA PRO A 370 19.25 13.08 -17.49
C PRO A 370 19.04 11.94 -16.48
N LEU A 371 19.59 10.77 -16.79
CA LEU A 371 19.71 9.65 -15.87
C LEU A 371 21.10 9.69 -15.26
N THR A 372 21.18 9.80 -13.94
CA THR A 372 22.47 9.89 -13.26
C THR A 372 22.74 8.60 -12.50
N TYR A 373 23.69 7.81 -13.00
CA TYR A 373 24.26 6.72 -12.24
C TYR A 373 25.42 7.23 -11.40
N ASN A 374 25.25 7.22 -10.07
CA ASN A 374 26.31 7.50 -9.12
C ASN A 374 26.56 6.24 -8.28
N PRO A 375 27.61 5.46 -8.60
CA PRO A 375 27.82 4.11 -8.05
C PRO A 375 27.89 4.08 -6.51
N SER A 376 28.32 5.16 -5.88
CA SER A 376 28.39 5.32 -4.42
C SER A 376 28.60 6.81 -4.13
N GLY A 377 27.56 7.49 -3.65
CA GLY A 377 27.77 8.79 -3.02
C GLY A 377 28.60 8.61 -1.74
N ASP A 378 29.25 9.67 -1.26
CA ASP A 378 29.94 9.70 0.04
C ASP A 378 28.98 9.60 1.25
N GLY A 379 27.78 9.06 1.05
CA GLY A 379 26.69 9.01 2.01
C GLY A 379 26.06 10.38 2.31
N LYS A 380 26.49 11.46 1.63
CA LYS A 380 25.94 12.79 1.86
C LYS A 380 24.79 13.11 0.92
N VAL A 381 23.89 13.93 1.45
CA VAL A 381 22.71 14.46 0.78
C VAL A 381 22.93 15.93 0.47
N THR A 382 22.42 16.37 -0.67
CA THR A 382 22.53 17.76 -1.16
C THR A 382 21.17 18.40 -1.35
N GLU A 383 20.09 17.62 -1.33
CA GLU A 383 18.74 18.11 -1.56
C GLU A 383 17.73 17.39 -0.66
N LEU A 384 16.63 18.06 -0.37
CA LEU A 384 15.44 17.47 0.23
C LEU A 384 14.29 17.52 -0.77
N ILE A 385 13.55 16.43 -0.85
CA ILE A 385 12.31 16.28 -1.58
C ILE A 385 11.20 16.23 -0.54
N ILE A 386 10.29 17.20 -0.58
CA ILE A 386 9.17 17.36 0.34
C ILE A 386 7.89 17.07 -0.42
N GLU A 387 7.20 15.99 -0.07
CA GLU A 387 5.90 15.63 -0.61
C GLU A 387 4.81 15.92 0.44
N ILE A 388 3.76 16.63 0.02
CA ILE A 388 2.67 17.11 0.85
C ILE A 388 1.35 16.61 0.28
N VAL A 389 0.50 16.01 1.12
CA VAL A 389 -0.92 15.77 0.83
C VAL A 389 -1.75 16.65 1.76
N THR A 390 -2.55 17.52 1.16
CA THR A 390 -3.54 18.31 1.90
C THR A 390 -4.75 17.44 2.24
N GLY A 391 -5.32 17.66 3.42
CA GLY A 391 -6.53 17.01 3.88
C GLY A 391 -7.79 17.69 3.38
N GLY A 392 -8.88 17.60 4.15
CA GLY A 392 -10.16 18.19 3.79
C GLY A 392 -10.22 19.73 3.76
N ASP A 393 -9.08 20.42 3.97
CA ASP A 393 -8.95 21.88 4.01
C ASP A 393 -7.75 22.27 3.14
N ASP A 394 -7.83 23.40 2.44
CA ASP A 394 -6.80 23.85 1.50
C ASP A 394 -5.66 24.62 2.19
N LEU A 395 -4.55 24.79 1.47
CA LEU A 395 -3.58 25.85 1.70
C LEU A 395 -3.89 26.95 0.70
N ARG A 396 -4.27 28.15 1.11
CA ARG A 396 -4.72 29.21 0.18
C ARG A 396 -3.59 29.82 -0.64
N GLY A 397 -2.36 29.84 -0.11
CA GLY A 397 -1.24 30.55 -0.72
C GLY A 397 -1.28 32.06 -0.48
N GLY A 398 -0.72 32.85 -1.39
CA GLY A 398 -0.56 34.30 -1.21
C GLY A 398 0.38 34.60 -0.04
N ASN A 399 -0.19 35.08 1.08
CA ASN A 399 0.54 35.32 2.32
C ASN A 399 0.54 34.11 3.27
N ASP A 400 -0.25 33.09 2.98
CA ASP A 400 -0.38 31.86 3.76
C ASP A 400 0.49 30.77 3.15
N ASN A 401 1.73 30.65 3.64
CA ASN A 401 2.77 29.84 3.03
C ASN A 401 3.41 28.88 4.03
N VAL A 402 4.03 27.83 3.49
CA VAL A 402 4.75 26.81 4.25
C VAL A 402 6.25 27.07 4.15
N ASN A 403 6.95 27.00 5.28
CA ASN A 403 8.40 27.07 5.37
C ASN A 403 8.94 25.75 5.95
N LEU A 404 10.21 25.46 5.66
CA LEU A 404 10.93 24.36 6.28
C LEU A 404 12.27 24.86 6.82
N THR A 405 12.53 24.59 8.09
CA THR A 405 13.85 24.81 8.71
C THR A 405 14.52 23.47 8.96
N VAL A 406 15.76 23.34 8.52
CA VAL A 406 16.65 22.20 8.82
C VAL A 406 17.67 22.66 9.85
N LEU A 407 17.65 22.02 11.02
CA LEU A 407 18.61 22.25 12.10
C LEU A 407 19.68 21.16 12.07
N TYR A 408 20.95 21.55 12.02
CA TYR A 408 22.07 20.62 12.02
C TYR A 408 22.63 20.42 13.43
N LYS A 409 23.30 19.29 13.66
CA LYS A 409 23.92 18.96 14.95
C LYS A 409 25.05 19.93 15.35
N ASP A 410 25.70 20.55 14.37
CA ASP A 410 26.72 21.59 14.57
C ASP A 410 26.14 22.95 15.00
N GLY A 411 24.82 23.06 15.15
CA GLY A 411 24.12 24.29 15.54
C GLY A 411 23.78 25.22 14.37
N SER A 412 24.30 24.96 13.17
CA SER A 412 23.91 25.71 11.97
C SER A 412 22.49 25.34 11.53
N LYS A 413 21.87 26.21 10.72
CA LYS A 413 20.53 25.96 10.17
C LYS A 413 20.39 26.39 8.72
N ARG A 414 19.49 25.73 7.99
CA ARG A 414 19.04 26.14 6.66
C ARG A 414 17.54 26.37 6.68
N VAL A 415 17.10 27.56 6.27
CA VAL A 415 15.69 27.92 6.19
C VAL A 415 15.27 27.99 4.72
N PHE A 416 14.17 27.32 4.39
CA PHE A 416 13.48 27.35 3.12
C PHE A 416 12.17 28.10 3.32
N ASN A 417 12.18 29.38 2.98
CA ASN A 417 10.98 30.21 3.07
C ASN A 417 10.09 29.98 1.85
N ASN A 418 8.78 29.98 2.07
CA ASN A 418 7.76 29.97 1.03
C ASN A 418 7.94 28.82 0.03
N LEU A 419 7.94 27.58 0.53
CA LEU A 419 8.07 26.36 -0.27
C LEU A 419 7.06 26.34 -1.43
N ASN A 420 5.81 26.70 -1.13
CA ASN A 420 4.72 26.76 -2.08
C ASN A 420 4.76 27.99 -3.00
N LYS A 421 5.71 28.91 -2.83
CA LYS A 421 5.90 30.11 -3.67
C LYS A 421 4.64 30.96 -3.83
N GLY A 422 3.82 31.06 -2.79
CA GLY A 422 2.55 31.77 -2.84
C GLY A 422 1.43 31.02 -3.56
N ALA A 423 1.67 29.81 -4.07
CA ALA A 423 0.62 29.01 -4.70
C ALA A 423 -0.27 28.35 -3.63
N GLY A 424 -1.57 28.32 -3.88
CA GLY A 424 -2.51 27.53 -3.09
C GLY A 424 -2.47 26.04 -3.48
N LEU A 425 -2.81 25.17 -2.53
CA LEU A 425 -3.01 23.74 -2.67
C LEU A 425 -4.42 23.40 -2.18
N GLY A 426 -5.35 23.15 -3.11
CA GLY A 426 -6.75 22.80 -2.76
C GLY A 426 -6.84 21.56 -1.87
N GLY A 427 -7.92 21.41 -1.09
CA GLY A 427 -8.09 20.23 -0.24
C GLY A 427 -8.02 18.90 -1.01
N GLY A 428 -7.38 17.89 -0.42
CA GLY A 428 -7.12 16.58 -1.06
C GLY A 428 -6.03 16.61 -2.15
N SER A 429 -5.40 17.76 -2.40
CA SER A 429 -4.32 17.89 -3.37
C SER A 429 -2.99 17.34 -2.87
N TYR A 430 -2.09 17.10 -3.82
CA TYR A 430 -0.73 16.66 -3.58
C TYR A 430 0.26 17.66 -4.19
N ALA A 431 1.35 17.95 -3.49
CA ALA A 431 2.40 18.83 -3.95
C ALA A 431 3.78 18.26 -3.64
N VAL A 432 4.76 18.57 -4.48
CA VAL A 432 6.16 18.24 -4.23
C VAL A 432 7.04 19.45 -4.39
N TYR A 433 7.95 19.63 -3.44
CA TYR A 433 8.97 20.66 -3.47
C TYR A 433 10.34 20.01 -3.37
N THR A 434 11.26 20.39 -4.25
CA THR A 434 12.68 20.02 -4.13
C THR A 434 13.46 21.25 -3.72
N VAL A 435 14.26 21.14 -2.66
CA VAL A 435 15.08 22.23 -2.14
C VAL A 435 16.53 21.79 -1.99
N SER A 436 17.46 22.66 -2.36
CA SER A 436 18.90 22.39 -2.24
C SER A 436 19.42 22.80 -0.88
N LEU A 437 20.13 21.88 -0.21
CA LEU A 437 20.93 22.18 0.96
C LEU A 437 22.09 23.10 0.55
N ASN A 438 22.56 23.91 1.48
CA ASN A 438 23.69 24.82 1.27
C ASN A 438 25.06 24.13 1.34
N LYS A 439 25.09 22.87 1.77
CA LYS A 439 26.28 22.02 1.85
C LYS A 439 25.83 20.56 1.74
N ALA A 440 26.72 19.70 1.25
CA ALA A 440 26.53 18.26 1.35
C ALA A 440 26.68 17.82 2.82
N VAL A 441 25.72 17.07 3.36
CA VAL A 441 25.71 16.61 4.76
C VAL A 441 25.35 15.14 4.86
N LEU A 442 25.77 14.43 5.90
CA LEU A 442 25.15 13.14 6.19
C LEU A 442 23.74 13.36 6.73
N VAL A 443 22.81 12.43 6.47
CA VAL A 443 21.48 12.48 7.10
C VAL A 443 21.59 12.49 8.62
N THR A 444 22.58 11.77 9.16
CA THR A 444 22.89 11.72 10.59
C THR A 444 23.37 13.07 11.16
N ASP A 445 23.73 14.04 10.32
CA ASP A 445 24.10 15.39 10.77
C ASP A 445 22.88 16.31 10.91
N ILE A 446 21.72 15.91 10.39
CA ILE A 446 20.46 16.62 10.58
C ILE A 446 19.93 16.28 11.97
N LYS A 447 19.79 17.30 12.82
CA LYS A 447 19.29 17.15 14.19
C LYS A 447 17.77 17.06 14.20
N GLU A 448 17.12 17.99 13.51
CA GLU A 448 15.67 18.18 13.52
C GLU A 448 15.26 18.97 12.27
N MET A 449 14.04 18.76 11.81
CA MET A 449 13.41 19.68 10.87
C MET A 449 12.13 20.25 11.48
N VAL A 450 11.82 21.50 11.16
CA VAL A 450 10.60 22.18 11.61
C VAL A 450 9.88 22.70 10.39
N MET A 451 8.65 22.22 10.17
CA MET A 451 7.74 22.81 9.20
C MET A 451 6.90 23.85 9.92
N ASN A 452 6.85 25.07 9.38
CA ASN A 452 6.00 26.11 9.95
C ASN A 452 5.23 26.87 8.88
N THR A 453 4.09 27.42 9.26
CA THR A 453 3.26 28.24 8.38
C THR A 453 3.33 29.72 8.73
N THR A 454 2.89 30.59 7.82
CA THR A 454 2.80 32.05 8.03
C THR A 454 1.37 32.53 8.31
N PHE A 455 0.48 31.62 8.73
CA PHE A 455 -0.96 31.87 8.74
C PHE A 455 -1.38 32.93 9.76
N GLY A 456 -2.11 33.95 9.31
CA GLY A 456 -2.61 34.99 10.21
C GLY A 456 -3.75 34.54 11.14
N GLY A 457 -4.49 33.48 10.76
CA GLY A 457 -5.74 33.09 11.43
C GLY A 457 -6.87 34.13 11.31
N GLY A 458 -8.05 33.83 11.88
CA GLY A 458 -9.22 34.72 11.90
C GLY A 458 -10.00 34.80 10.58
N LEU A 459 -10.87 35.81 10.43
CA LEU A 459 -11.76 36.01 9.26
C LEU A 459 -11.04 36.13 7.91
N PHE A 460 -9.74 36.47 7.93
CA PHE A 460 -8.95 36.77 6.74
C PHE A 460 -7.68 35.91 6.60
N GLY A 461 -7.39 35.03 7.57
CA GLY A 461 -6.24 34.13 7.53
C GLY A 461 -6.64 32.70 7.22
N ASP A 462 -5.66 31.86 6.89
CA ASP A 462 -5.91 30.46 6.55
C ASP A 462 -5.78 29.50 7.75
N ASN A 463 -6.42 28.34 7.63
CA ASN A 463 -6.14 27.14 8.42
C ASN A 463 -6.01 25.99 7.44
N TRP A 464 -5.07 25.09 7.67
CA TRP A 464 -4.76 24.05 6.71
C TRP A 464 -4.68 22.68 7.37
N ASN A 465 -5.31 21.69 6.76
CA ASN A 465 -5.16 20.29 7.13
C ASN A 465 -4.03 19.66 6.29
N LEU A 466 -2.94 19.30 6.95
CA LEU A 466 -1.93 18.42 6.38
C LEU A 466 -2.29 16.98 6.73
N ASP A 467 -2.54 16.14 5.73
CA ASP A 467 -2.90 14.73 5.93
C ASP A 467 -1.68 13.80 5.80
N GLU A 468 -0.77 14.05 4.85
CA GLU A 468 0.47 13.28 4.72
C GLU A 468 1.65 14.20 4.41
N LEU A 469 2.77 13.95 5.10
CA LEU A 469 4.05 14.60 4.82
C LEU A 469 5.12 13.53 4.72
N ARG A 470 5.84 13.55 3.61
CA ARG A 470 7.01 12.72 3.36
C ARG A 470 8.19 13.59 2.96
N ILE A 471 9.33 13.39 3.59
CA ILE A 471 10.58 14.06 3.24
C ILE A 471 11.62 13.00 2.94
N CYS A 472 12.19 13.08 1.74
CA CYS A 472 13.32 12.26 1.34
C CYS A 472 14.57 13.13 1.14
N ALA A 473 15.70 12.65 1.63
CA ALA A 473 16.99 13.27 1.43
C ALA A 473 17.70 12.62 0.24
N ARG A 474 18.10 13.45 -0.72
CA ARG A 474 18.74 13.00 -1.97
C ARG A 474 20.22 13.31 -1.95
N GLY A 475 21.01 12.29 -2.24
CA GLY A 475 22.46 12.37 -2.45
C GLY A 475 22.85 11.81 -3.80
N ALA A 476 24.16 11.65 -4.02
CA ALA A 476 24.66 11.08 -5.26
C ALA A 476 24.25 9.60 -5.40
N GLY A 477 23.19 9.34 -6.19
CA GLY A 477 22.74 8.00 -6.58
C GLY A 477 21.74 7.35 -5.63
N TYR A 478 21.33 8.04 -4.57
CA TYR A 478 20.37 7.48 -3.63
C TYR A 478 19.43 8.55 -3.10
N VAL A 479 18.24 8.08 -2.71
CA VAL A 479 17.24 8.87 -1.99
C VAL A 479 16.83 8.06 -0.77
N LYS A 480 17.03 8.65 0.41
CA LYS A 480 16.64 8.06 1.68
C LYS A 480 15.38 8.76 2.17
N GLU A 481 14.32 8.02 2.46
CA GLU A 481 13.20 8.59 3.21
C GLU A 481 13.64 8.89 4.64
N ILE A 482 13.60 10.16 5.02
CA ILE A 482 14.07 10.61 6.34
C ILE A 482 12.92 11.07 7.24
N TYR A 483 11.73 11.25 6.67
CA TYR A 483 10.50 11.49 7.41
C TYR A 483 9.31 10.99 6.59
N LYS A 484 8.37 10.32 7.25
CA LYS A 484 7.06 10.01 6.67
C LYS A 484 6.06 9.82 7.79
N ASN A 485 4.98 10.59 7.74
CA ASN A 485 3.86 10.43 8.64
C ASN A 485 2.56 10.79 7.92
N LYS A 486 1.46 10.19 8.34
CA LYS A 486 0.12 10.43 7.79
C LYS A 486 -0.95 10.40 8.88
N GLY A 487 -2.03 11.14 8.69
CA GLY A 487 -3.18 11.23 9.58
C GLY A 487 -4.35 11.94 8.90
N ASN A 488 -5.49 12.01 9.58
CA ASN A 488 -6.71 12.66 9.06
C ASN A 488 -7.24 13.71 10.07
N PRO A 489 -6.59 14.88 10.25
CA PRO A 489 -5.32 15.27 9.65
C PRO A 489 -4.11 14.79 10.47
N LEU A 490 -2.94 14.69 9.82
CA LEU A 490 -1.65 14.55 10.52
C LEU A 490 -1.40 15.78 11.41
N LYS A 491 -1.69 16.96 10.87
CA LYS A 491 -1.59 18.24 11.57
C LYS A 491 -2.63 19.20 11.02
N ARG A 492 -3.42 19.82 11.91
CA ARG A 492 -4.19 21.02 11.58
C ARG A 492 -3.38 22.25 11.96
N PHE A 493 -2.89 22.97 10.96
CA PHE A 493 -2.22 24.24 11.16
C PHE A 493 -3.26 25.34 11.33
N THR A 494 -3.05 26.18 12.34
CA THR A 494 -3.91 27.34 12.62
C THR A 494 -3.07 28.57 12.93
N GLY A 495 -3.67 29.75 12.94
CA GLY A 495 -2.97 30.98 13.35
C GLY A 495 -2.33 30.90 14.74
N SER A 496 -2.88 30.10 15.65
CA SER A 496 -2.33 29.86 17.00
C SER A 496 -1.41 28.65 17.11
N ASP A 497 -1.38 27.78 16.10
CA ASP A 497 -0.60 26.54 16.09
C ASP A 497 0.00 26.30 14.70
N GLN A 498 1.12 26.96 14.46
CA GLN A 498 1.77 27.07 13.15
C GLN A 498 2.92 26.10 12.95
N ASN A 499 3.31 25.30 13.94
CA ASN A 499 4.56 24.52 13.91
C ASN A 499 4.30 23.01 13.93
N LEU A 500 5.12 22.29 13.18
CA LEU A 500 5.21 20.83 13.20
C LEU A 500 6.68 20.43 13.26
N ASN A 501 7.09 19.83 14.38
CA ASN A 501 8.43 19.29 14.56
C ASN A 501 8.52 17.91 13.91
N LEU A 502 9.61 17.67 13.20
CA LEU A 502 9.82 16.49 12.37
C LEU A 502 11.05 15.74 12.87
N THR A 503 10.83 14.57 13.47
CA THR A 503 11.91 13.68 13.90
C THR A 503 12.49 12.95 12.69
N VAL A 504 13.77 13.18 12.43
CA VAL A 504 14.51 12.57 11.30
C VAL A 504 14.78 11.09 11.60
N LYS A 505 14.43 10.20 10.67
CA LYS A 505 14.83 8.80 10.69
C LYS A 505 16.27 8.67 10.19
N THR A 506 17.16 8.24 11.07
CA THR A 506 18.59 8.09 10.77
C THR A 506 18.99 6.69 10.31
N ASP A 507 18.13 5.70 10.57
CA ASP A 507 18.45 4.27 10.50
C ASP A 507 18.40 3.71 9.08
#